data_AF-A0AAV2ITV1-F1
#
_entry.id   AF-A0AAV2ITV1-F1
#
_cell.length_a   1.000
_cell.length_b   1.000
_cell.length_c   1.000
_cell.angle_alpha   90.00
_cell.angle_beta   90.00
_cell.angle_gamma   90.00
#
_symmetry.space_group_name_H-M   'P 1'
#
loop_
_entity.id
_entity.type
_entity.pdbx_description
1 polymer ?
#
loop_
_entity_poly.entity_id
_entity_poly.type
_entity_poly.pdbx_seq_one_letter_code
_entity_poly.pdbx_strand_id
1 'polypeptide(L)'
;MLDHTIIEMPVESPSSPTKTEAYELDLDEWALVTSGTSVSSELKLEHNQLAAFITMLRYVLKGKTVNKDNFVRTHCASTLAMLMQKVHRDMMDLTVLMSIQYLIEDCDDTPSVKSILLQHIYHDILFDFSLWSKTHFAVRIGHIQYLSTIIKEDRKYFRKKYGVQFFLDIIRAYYG
;
A
#
# COMPACT_ATOMS: atom_id res chain seq x y z
N MET A 1 -56.57 -11.44 7.03
CA MET A 1 -55.85 -10.92 5.85
C MET A 1 -54.59 -10.27 6.39
N LEU A 2 -53.44 -10.93 6.22
CA LEU A 2 -52.13 -10.43 6.62
C LEU A 2 -51.32 -10.24 5.34
N ASP A 3 -50.88 -9.01 5.08
CA ASP A 3 -50.09 -8.62 3.92
C ASP A 3 -48.69 -9.25 3.99
N HIS A 4 -48.37 -10.08 3.00
CA HIS A 4 -47.00 -10.54 2.75
C HIS A 4 -46.30 -9.51 1.86
N THR A 5 -45.66 -8.50 2.47
CA THR A 5 -44.71 -7.64 1.75
C THR A 5 -43.41 -8.41 1.59
N ILE A 6 -43.13 -8.86 0.36
CA ILE A 6 -41.85 -9.46 -0.03
C ILE A 6 -40.82 -8.31 -0.05
N ILE A 7 -39.82 -8.37 0.84
CA ILE A 7 -38.67 -7.47 0.81
C ILE A 7 -37.70 -8.03 -0.25
N GLU A 8 -37.67 -7.41 -1.43
CA GLU A 8 -36.62 -7.68 -2.42
C GLU A 8 -35.28 -7.18 -1.88
N MET A 9 -34.30 -8.09 -1.77
CA MET A 9 -32.91 -7.72 -1.50
C MET A 9 -32.27 -7.17 -2.78
N PRO A 10 -31.46 -6.10 -2.72
CA PRO A 10 -30.71 -5.65 -3.89
C PRO A 10 -29.66 -6.70 -4.26
N VAL A 11 -29.81 -7.32 -5.43
CA VAL A 11 -28.78 -8.17 -6.05
C VAL A 11 -27.85 -7.26 -6.85
N GLU A 12 -27.02 -6.48 -6.16
CA GLU A 12 -25.86 -5.84 -6.77
C GLU A 12 -24.59 -6.52 -6.26
N SER A 13 -24.22 -7.60 -6.96
CA SER A 13 -22.83 -8.06 -6.96
C SER A 13 -21.94 -6.92 -7.46
N PRO A 14 -20.73 -6.71 -6.93
CA PRO A 14 -19.81 -5.71 -7.47
C PRO A 14 -19.55 -6.05 -8.94
N SER A 15 -20.04 -5.20 -9.85
CA SER A 15 -19.90 -5.39 -11.29
C SER A 15 -18.43 -5.41 -11.68
N SER A 16 -18.04 -6.38 -12.49
CA SER A 16 -16.73 -6.40 -13.14
C SER A 16 -16.50 -5.08 -13.89
N PRO A 17 -15.28 -4.52 -13.84
CA PRO A 17 -15.02 -3.21 -14.43
C PRO A 17 -15.29 -3.23 -15.94
N THR A 18 -15.84 -2.12 -16.42
CA THR A 18 -16.16 -1.93 -17.84
C THR A 18 -14.86 -1.89 -18.64
N LYS A 19 -14.89 -2.31 -19.91
CA LYS A 19 -13.73 -2.21 -20.84
C LYS A 19 -13.14 -0.80 -20.91
N THR A 20 -13.94 0.18 -20.51
CA THR A 20 -13.60 1.60 -20.37
C THR A 20 -12.72 1.88 -19.15
N GLU A 21 -13.10 1.38 -17.98
CA GLU A 21 -12.31 1.47 -16.75
C GLU A 21 -11.04 0.62 -16.86
N ALA A 22 -11.08 -0.45 -17.64
CA ALA A 22 -9.93 -1.29 -17.94
C ALA A 22 -8.87 -0.61 -18.83
N TYR A 23 -9.22 0.44 -19.61
CA TYR A 23 -8.22 1.21 -20.37
C TYR A 23 -7.61 2.35 -19.56
N GLU A 24 -8.33 2.91 -18.57
CA GLU A 24 -7.75 3.88 -17.61
C GLU A 24 -6.75 3.18 -16.67
N LEU A 25 -6.95 1.87 -16.48
CA LEU A 25 -6.01 0.96 -15.87
C LEU A 25 -4.96 0.52 -16.89
N ASP A 26 -4.10 1.44 -17.36
CA ASP A 26 -2.84 1.07 -18.02
C ASP A 26 -1.91 0.38 -17.00
N LEU A 27 -2.30 -0.83 -16.59
CA LEU A 27 -1.66 -1.65 -15.60
C LEU A 27 -0.24 -2.02 -16.02
N ASP A 28 0.11 -1.87 -17.30
CA ASP A 28 1.46 -2.08 -17.82
C ASP A 28 2.37 -0.87 -17.53
N GLU A 29 1.88 0.38 -17.61
CA GLU A 29 2.61 1.57 -17.08
C GLU A 29 2.88 1.42 -15.58
N TRP A 30 1.92 0.85 -14.83
CA TRP A 30 2.04 0.61 -13.40
C TRP A 30 2.85 -0.66 -13.04
N ALA A 31 2.92 -1.66 -13.92
CA ALA A 31 3.77 -2.85 -13.76
C ALA A 31 5.26 -2.54 -14.00
N LEU A 32 5.57 -1.43 -14.69
CA LEU A 32 6.92 -1.02 -15.09
C LEU A 32 7.58 0.02 -14.17
N VAL A 33 6.92 0.48 -13.10
CA VAL A 33 7.50 1.46 -12.16
C VAL A 33 8.71 0.90 -11.38
N THR A 34 9.09 -0.36 -11.59
CA THR A 34 10.33 -0.94 -11.03
C THR A 34 11.63 -0.41 -11.64
N SER A 35 11.58 0.48 -12.65
CA SER A 35 12.79 0.89 -13.38
C SER A 35 12.79 2.36 -13.81
N GLY A 36 12.82 3.28 -12.85
CA GLY A 36 13.24 4.66 -13.09
C GLY A 36 12.29 5.73 -12.54
N THR A 37 12.75 6.47 -11.53
CA THR A 37 12.11 7.70 -11.05
C THR A 37 12.13 8.74 -12.17
N SER A 38 11.01 8.95 -12.86
CA SER A 38 10.87 10.10 -13.75
C SER A 38 10.40 11.31 -12.94
N VAL A 39 10.87 12.52 -13.27
CA VAL A 39 10.40 13.79 -12.65
C VAL A 39 8.88 13.95 -12.78
N SER A 40 8.29 13.39 -13.83
CA SER A 40 6.83 13.34 -14.04
C SER A 40 6.10 12.56 -12.94
N SER A 41 6.71 11.48 -12.44
CA SER A 41 6.14 10.65 -11.37
C SER A 41 6.12 11.38 -10.02
N GLU A 42 7.14 12.20 -9.72
CA GLU A 42 7.19 12.98 -8.47
C GLU A 42 6.20 14.15 -8.46
N LEU A 43 6.04 14.85 -9.60
CA LEU A 43 5.05 15.93 -9.74
C LEU A 43 3.60 15.42 -9.58
N LYS A 44 3.32 14.18 -9.99
CA LYS A 44 2.01 13.54 -9.75
C LYS A 44 1.72 13.36 -8.25
N LEU A 45 2.74 13.22 -7.39
CA LEU A 45 2.57 13.05 -5.94
C LEU A 45 2.13 14.34 -5.24
N GLU A 46 2.46 15.51 -5.79
CA GLU A 46 2.17 16.81 -5.16
C GLU A 46 0.67 17.16 -5.16
N HIS A 47 -0.11 16.52 -6.03
CA HIS A 47 -1.56 16.75 -6.09
C HIS A 47 -2.32 16.13 -4.90
N ASN A 48 -1.73 15.14 -4.23
CA ASN A 48 -2.32 14.50 -3.06
C ASN A 48 -1.52 14.88 -1.80
N GLN A 49 -2.19 15.52 -0.83
CA GLN A 49 -1.55 16.00 0.39
C GLN A 49 -0.96 14.86 1.24
N LEU A 50 -1.61 13.68 1.26
CA LEU A 50 -1.10 12.53 1.99
C LEU A 50 0.16 11.97 1.30
N ALA A 51 0.14 11.86 -0.04
CA ALA A 51 1.30 11.42 -0.80
C ALA A 51 2.48 12.41 -0.68
N ALA A 52 2.20 13.71 -0.72
CA ALA A 52 3.19 14.76 -0.51
C ALA A 52 3.80 14.70 0.91
N PHE A 53 2.98 14.45 1.93
CA PHE A 53 3.46 14.28 3.31
C PHE A 53 4.39 13.06 3.46
N ILE A 54 3.99 11.91 2.88
CA ILE A 54 4.82 10.69 2.90
C ILE A 54 6.13 10.92 2.13
N THR A 55 6.06 11.63 1.01
CA THR A 55 7.24 12.02 0.21
C THR A 55 8.17 12.96 0.98
N MET A 56 7.63 13.93 1.70
CA MET A 56 8.42 14.80 2.59
C MET A 56 9.12 13.98 3.67
N LEU A 57 8.41 13.02 4.28
CA LEU A 57 8.99 12.12 5.26
C LEU A 57 10.09 11.23 4.67
N ARG A 58 9.90 10.73 3.44
CA ARG A 58 10.95 10.03 2.67
C ARG A 58 12.21 10.88 2.58
N TYR A 59 12.10 12.15 2.18
CA TYR A 59 13.26 13.03 2.09
C TYR A 59 13.92 13.33 3.44
N VAL A 60 13.14 13.41 4.53
CA VAL A 60 13.69 13.55 5.89
C VAL A 60 14.54 12.32 6.28
N LEU A 61 14.16 11.12 5.85
CA LEU A 61 14.84 9.88 6.20
C LEU A 61 16.01 9.56 5.26
N LYS A 62 15.92 9.94 3.98
CA LYS A 62 16.86 9.57 2.92
C LYS A 62 18.31 9.93 3.29
N GLY A 63 19.16 8.91 3.44
CA GLY A 63 20.58 9.07 3.77
C GLY A 63 20.87 9.66 5.15
N LYS A 64 19.89 9.75 6.06
CA LYS A 64 20.04 10.35 7.40
C LYS A 64 19.79 9.33 8.50
N THR A 65 20.85 8.65 8.95
CA THR A 65 20.78 7.60 10.00
C THR A 65 20.13 8.07 11.30
N VAL A 66 20.48 9.26 11.81
CA VAL A 66 19.89 9.83 13.03
C VAL A 66 18.37 10.00 12.92
N ASN A 67 17.89 10.41 11.75
CA ASN A 67 16.44 10.56 11.51
C ASN A 67 15.76 9.19 11.45
N LYS A 68 16.38 8.21 10.81
CA LYS A 68 15.90 6.81 10.76
C LYS A 68 15.79 6.21 12.17
N ASP A 69 16.80 6.40 13.01
CA ASP A 69 16.80 5.91 14.40
C ASP A 69 15.72 6.59 15.24
N ASN A 70 15.58 7.90 15.12
CA ASN A 70 14.52 8.64 15.81
C ASN A 70 13.13 8.20 15.37
N PHE A 71 12.93 7.96 14.07
CA PHE A 71 11.67 7.46 13.52
C PHE A 71 11.28 6.10 14.10
N VAL A 72 12.25 5.19 14.26
CA VAL A 72 12.05 3.90 14.92
C VAL A 72 11.71 4.09 16.40
N ARG A 73 12.53 4.87 17.12
CA ARG A 73 12.37 5.09 18.58
C ARG A 73 11.06 5.76 18.97
N THR A 74 10.50 6.57 18.10
CA THR A 74 9.27 7.33 18.34
C THR A 74 8.02 6.66 17.75
N HIS A 75 8.14 5.43 17.24
CA HIS A 75 7.02 4.68 16.63
C HIS A 75 6.30 5.47 15.53
N CYS A 76 7.08 6.21 14.71
CA CYS A 76 6.48 7.03 13.65
C CYS A 76 5.80 6.19 12.56
N ALA A 77 6.26 4.96 12.28
CA ALA A 77 5.59 4.06 11.33
C ALA A 77 4.15 3.75 11.75
N SER A 78 3.97 3.31 13.01
CA SER A 78 2.66 2.99 13.56
C SER A 78 1.79 4.24 13.68
N THR A 79 2.38 5.37 14.07
CA THR A 79 1.66 6.66 14.12
C THR A 79 1.18 7.08 12.73
N LEU A 80 2.02 6.96 11.71
CA LEU A 80 1.67 7.23 10.32
C LEU A 80 0.52 6.33 9.86
N ALA A 81 0.62 5.02 10.10
CA ALA A 81 -0.44 4.06 9.77
C ALA A 81 -1.78 4.44 10.43
N MET A 82 -1.76 4.78 11.72
CA MET A 82 -2.95 5.20 12.46
C MET A 82 -3.55 6.51 11.93
N LEU A 83 -2.73 7.44 11.45
CA LEU A 83 -3.20 8.66 10.78
C LEU A 83 -3.83 8.34 9.43
N MET A 84 -3.21 7.47 8.63
CA MET A 84 -3.74 7.03 7.34
C MET A 84 -5.09 6.33 7.48
N GLN A 85 -5.32 5.55 8.55
CA GLN A 85 -6.62 4.94 8.82
C GLN A 85 -7.74 5.95 9.08
N LYS A 86 -7.42 7.20 9.46
CA LYS A 86 -8.38 8.28 9.72
C LYS A 86 -8.64 9.17 8.50
N VAL A 87 -7.86 9.00 7.44
CA VAL A 87 -7.98 9.79 6.22
C VAL A 87 -9.16 9.29 5.39
N HIS A 88 -9.86 10.20 4.70
CA HIS A 88 -10.96 9.84 3.80
C HIS A 88 -10.46 8.90 2.70
N ARG A 89 -11.28 7.91 2.35
CA ARG A 89 -10.95 6.89 1.34
C ARG A 89 -10.44 7.48 0.03
N ASP A 90 -11.00 8.60 -0.40
CA ASP A 90 -10.64 9.26 -1.67
C ASP A 90 -9.24 9.88 -1.68
N MET A 91 -8.65 10.14 -0.51
CA MET A 91 -7.25 10.56 -0.43
C MET A 91 -6.28 9.37 -0.45
N MET A 92 -6.75 8.13 -0.29
CA MET A 92 -5.93 6.92 -0.37
C MET A 92 -5.92 6.40 -1.81
N ASP A 93 -5.26 7.13 -2.70
CA ASP A 93 -5.14 6.83 -4.12
C ASP A 93 -3.80 6.12 -4.49
N LEU A 94 -3.56 5.94 -5.79
CA LEU A 94 -2.33 5.31 -6.29
C LEU A 94 -1.07 6.15 -6.00
N THR A 95 -1.17 7.47 -5.89
CA THR A 95 -0.03 8.33 -5.57
C THR A 95 0.43 8.11 -4.12
N VAL A 96 -0.50 7.84 -3.20
CA VAL A 96 -0.17 7.44 -1.83
C VAL A 96 0.57 6.11 -1.83
N LEU A 97 0.09 5.12 -2.58
CA LEU A 97 0.79 3.84 -2.73
C LEU A 97 2.21 4.04 -3.28
N MET A 98 2.39 4.83 -4.35
CA MET A 98 3.72 5.14 -4.90
C MET A 98 4.64 5.81 -3.88
N SER A 99 4.13 6.80 -3.14
CA SER A 99 4.93 7.51 -2.13
C SER A 99 5.46 6.54 -1.05
N ILE A 100 4.68 5.52 -0.69
CA ILE A 100 5.10 4.46 0.24
C ILE A 100 6.13 3.53 -0.41
N GLN A 101 5.97 3.16 -1.68
CA GLN A 101 6.96 2.35 -2.41
C GLN A 101 8.32 3.06 -2.43
N TYR A 102 8.34 4.35 -2.79
CA TYR A 102 9.56 5.14 -2.80
C TYR A 102 10.17 5.34 -1.41
N LEU A 103 9.34 5.47 -0.37
CA LEU A 103 9.81 5.51 1.01
C LEU A 103 10.52 4.20 1.40
N ILE A 104 9.95 3.05 1.02
CA ILE A 104 10.52 1.73 1.29
C ILE A 104 11.87 1.57 0.56
N GLU A 105 11.93 1.93 -0.72
CA GLU A 105 13.14 1.87 -1.53
C GLU A 105 14.29 2.70 -0.91
N ASP A 106 14.03 3.94 -0.51
CA ASP A 106 15.04 4.81 0.12
C ASP A 106 15.37 4.42 1.58
N CYS A 107 14.58 3.52 2.19
CA CYS A 107 14.85 2.97 3.53
C CYS A 107 15.64 1.65 3.48
N ASP A 108 15.77 1.01 2.32
CA ASP A 108 16.50 -0.25 2.13
C ASP A 108 17.98 0.00 1.81
N ASP A 109 18.72 0.58 2.76
CA ASP A 109 20.13 0.97 2.56
C ASP A 109 21.06 -0.23 2.27
N THR A 110 20.71 -1.42 2.77
CA THR A 110 21.53 -2.64 2.67
C THR A 110 20.66 -3.84 2.34
N PRO A 111 20.64 -4.30 1.07
CA PRO A 111 19.74 -5.36 0.62
C PRO A 111 19.90 -6.71 1.35
N SER A 112 21.04 -6.94 2.01
CA SER A 112 21.33 -8.19 2.72
C SER A 112 20.60 -8.33 4.06
N VAL A 113 20.28 -7.22 4.73
CA VAL A 113 19.60 -7.22 6.04
C VAL A 113 18.59 -6.08 6.10
N LYS A 114 17.32 -6.45 6.21
CA LYS A 114 16.22 -5.49 6.36
C LYS A 114 16.34 -4.74 7.69
N SER A 115 16.55 -3.43 7.62
CA SER A 115 16.69 -2.54 8.78
C SER A 115 15.44 -2.56 9.67
N ILE A 116 15.57 -2.27 10.97
CA ILE A 116 14.42 -2.22 11.90
C ILE A 116 13.36 -1.24 11.39
N LEU A 117 13.79 -0.09 10.85
CA LEU A 117 12.92 0.89 10.20
C LEU A 117 12.06 0.25 9.11
N LEU A 118 12.70 -0.47 8.18
CA LEU A 118 12.01 -1.12 7.07
C LEU A 118 11.05 -2.20 7.56
N GLN A 119 11.42 -2.94 8.62
CA GLN A 119 10.53 -3.92 9.25
C GLN A 119 9.27 -3.26 9.84
N HIS A 120 9.41 -2.08 10.46
CA HIS A 120 8.26 -1.33 10.99
C HIS A 120 7.36 -0.81 9.86
N ILE A 121 7.93 -0.26 8.78
CA ILE A 121 7.16 0.20 7.62
C ILE A 121 6.40 -0.98 6.98
N TYR A 122 7.05 -2.14 6.84
CA TYR A 122 6.38 -3.33 6.36
C TYR A 122 5.25 -3.77 7.27
N HIS A 123 5.50 -3.88 8.58
CA HIS A 123 4.49 -4.38 9.52
C HIS A 123 3.31 -3.43 9.68
N ASP A 124 3.58 -2.15 9.97
CA ASP A 124 2.57 -1.19 10.40
C ASP A 124 1.79 -0.60 9.22
N ILE A 125 2.40 -0.51 8.04
CA ILE A 125 1.79 0.15 6.88
C ILE A 125 1.52 -0.88 5.78
N LEU A 126 2.56 -1.55 5.28
CA LEU A 126 2.43 -2.32 4.05
C LEU A 126 1.61 -3.60 4.22
N PHE A 127 1.78 -4.30 5.35
CA PHE A 127 1.04 -5.52 5.69
C PHE A 127 -0.18 -5.25 6.59
N ASP A 128 -0.56 -3.98 6.80
CA ASP A 128 -1.86 -3.65 7.39
C ASP A 128 -2.96 -3.74 6.31
N PHE A 129 -3.45 -4.95 6.06
CA PHE A 129 -4.52 -5.17 5.09
C PHE A 129 -5.85 -4.54 5.51
N SER A 130 -6.04 -4.20 6.79
CA SER A 130 -7.22 -3.47 7.24
C SER A 130 -7.22 -2.01 6.74
N LEU A 131 -6.03 -1.44 6.55
CA LEU A 131 -5.84 -0.14 5.90
C LEU A 131 -6.14 -0.23 4.40
N TRP A 132 -5.50 -1.19 3.70
CA TRP A 132 -5.58 -1.27 2.24
C TRP A 132 -6.92 -1.78 1.72
N SER A 133 -7.59 -2.70 2.43
CA SER A 133 -8.88 -3.27 2.02
C SER A 133 -10.01 -2.23 1.90
N LYS A 134 -9.88 -1.08 2.57
CA LYS A 134 -10.84 0.03 2.52
C LYS A 134 -10.66 0.95 1.32
N THR A 135 -9.54 0.87 0.61
CA THR A 135 -9.22 1.77 -0.52
C THR A 135 -10.02 1.44 -1.78
N HIS A 136 -9.89 2.28 -2.82
CA HIS A 136 -10.50 2.02 -4.13
C HIS A 136 -9.94 0.75 -4.78
N PHE A 137 -10.71 0.12 -5.67
CA PHE A 137 -10.33 -1.16 -6.26
C PHE A 137 -8.96 -1.13 -6.96
N ALA A 138 -8.71 -0.08 -7.76
CA ALA A 138 -7.42 0.11 -8.44
C ALA A 138 -6.23 0.12 -7.46
N VAL A 139 -6.37 0.79 -6.32
CA VAL A 139 -5.32 0.89 -5.28
C VAL A 139 -5.08 -0.46 -4.62
N ARG A 140 -6.14 -1.23 -4.36
CA ARG A 140 -6.02 -2.61 -3.82
C ARG A 140 -5.26 -3.52 -4.77
N ILE A 141 -5.56 -3.46 -6.07
CA ILE A 141 -4.82 -4.23 -7.07
C ILE A 141 -3.35 -3.83 -7.10
N GLY A 142 -3.04 -2.53 -7.15
CA GLY A 142 -1.67 -2.03 -7.12
C GLY A 142 -0.91 -2.47 -5.86
N HIS A 143 -1.56 -2.45 -4.69
CA HIS A 143 -0.97 -2.91 -3.44
C HIS A 143 -0.64 -4.41 -3.46
N ILE A 144 -1.56 -5.26 -3.94
CA ILE A 144 -1.34 -6.72 -4.07
C ILE A 144 -0.21 -7.01 -5.07
N GLN A 145 -0.17 -6.28 -6.18
CA GLN A 145 0.90 -6.41 -7.18
C GLN A 145 2.25 -6.03 -6.57
N TYR A 146 2.34 -4.90 -5.87
CA TYR A 146 3.57 -4.48 -5.21
C TYR A 146 4.04 -5.48 -4.14
N LEU A 147 3.13 -5.97 -3.30
CA LEU A 147 3.42 -7.04 -2.34
C LEU A 147 3.98 -8.29 -3.03
N SER A 148 3.38 -8.68 -4.15
CA SER A 148 3.85 -9.83 -4.93
C SER A 148 5.27 -9.61 -5.45
N THR A 149 5.61 -8.40 -5.88
CA THR A 149 6.96 -8.03 -6.34
C THR A 149 7.98 -8.13 -5.21
N ILE A 150 7.79 -7.43 -4.09
CA ILE A 150 8.77 -7.43 -3.00
C ILE A 150 8.93 -8.81 -2.35
N ILE A 151 7.84 -9.60 -2.27
CA ILE A 151 7.90 -10.97 -1.75
C ILE A 151 8.69 -11.86 -2.70
N LYS A 152 8.55 -11.69 -4.03
CA LYS A 152 9.30 -12.45 -5.03
C LYS A 152 10.80 -12.14 -4.97
N GLU A 153 11.16 -10.89 -4.71
CA GLU A 153 12.55 -10.42 -4.57
C GLU A 153 13.26 -11.06 -3.37
N ASP A 154 12.62 -11.16 -2.20
CA ASP A 154 13.20 -11.79 -1.01
C ASP A 154 12.28 -12.84 -0.36
N ARG A 155 11.97 -13.90 -1.12
CA ARG A 155 11.09 -14.99 -0.68
C ARG A 155 11.53 -15.66 0.62
N LYS A 156 12.83 -15.69 0.90
CA LYS A 156 13.37 -16.37 2.09
C LYS A 156 13.11 -15.53 3.34
N TYR A 157 13.35 -14.22 3.27
CA TYR A 157 13.06 -13.30 4.36
C TYR A 157 11.56 -13.31 4.71
N PHE A 158 10.68 -13.05 3.73
CA PHE A 158 9.24 -12.91 4.01
C PHE A 158 8.62 -14.21 4.52
N ARG A 159 9.03 -15.37 3.98
CA ARG A 159 8.59 -16.67 4.49
C ARG A 159 9.04 -16.90 5.93
N LYS A 160 10.27 -16.52 6.28
CA LYS A 160 10.80 -16.67 7.65
C LYS A 160 10.13 -15.69 8.63
N LYS A 161 9.84 -14.46 8.19
CA LYS A 161 9.30 -13.39 9.05
C LYS A 161 7.79 -13.53 9.28
N TYR A 162 7.01 -13.81 8.23
CA TYR A 162 5.54 -13.82 8.28
C TYR A 162 4.94 -15.23 8.17
N GLY A 163 5.62 -16.15 7.48
CA GLY A 163 5.09 -17.48 7.19
C GLY A 163 4.13 -17.50 5.99
N VAL A 164 4.03 -18.64 5.32
CA VAL A 164 3.14 -18.81 4.15
C VAL A 164 1.67 -18.70 4.57
N GLN A 165 1.34 -19.25 5.75
CA GLN A 165 -0.04 -19.29 6.25
C GLN A 165 -0.60 -17.89 6.47
N PHE A 166 0.20 -16.96 7.00
CA PHE A 166 -0.19 -15.56 7.14
C PHE A 166 -0.74 -14.97 5.84
N PHE A 167 -0.03 -15.16 4.71
CA PHE A 167 -0.47 -14.64 3.42
C PHE A 167 -1.79 -15.29 2.96
N LEU A 168 -1.95 -16.60 3.16
CA LEU A 168 -3.18 -17.31 2.82
C LEU A 168 -4.37 -16.83 3.67
N ASP A 169 -4.16 -16.64 4.96
CA ASP A 169 -5.19 -16.19 5.90
C ASP A 169 -5.64 -14.77 5.57
N ILE A 170 -4.69 -13.88 5.26
CA ILE A 170 -4.97 -12.51 4.87
C ILE A 170 -5.77 -12.45 3.55
N ILE A 171 -5.35 -13.21 2.53
CA ILE A 171 -6.06 -13.23 1.24
C ILE A 171 -7.51 -13.66 1.47
N ARG A 172 -7.73 -14.70 2.26
CA ARG A 172 -9.07 -15.16 2.63
C ARG A 172 -9.85 -14.12 3.44
N ALA A 173 -9.21 -13.42 4.38
CA ALA A 173 -9.88 -12.48 5.27
C ALA A 173 -10.30 -11.17 4.58
N TYR A 174 -9.53 -10.67 3.62
CA TYR A 174 -9.73 -9.34 3.03
C TYR A 174 -10.12 -9.35 1.55
N TYR A 175 -9.92 -10.46 0.84
CA TYR A 175 -10.15 -10.58 -0.61
C TYR A 175 -10.85 -11.87 -1.03
N GLY A 176 -11.28 -12.70 -0.07
CA GLY A 176 -11.99 -13.97 -0.29
C GLY A 176 -13.50 -13.85 -0.37
#